data_AF-A0A416RC13-F1
#
_entry.id   AF-A0A416RC13-F1
#
_cell.length_a   1.000
_cell.length_b   1.000
_cell.length_c   1.000
_cell.angle_alpha   90.00
_cell.angle_beta   90.00
_cell.angle_gamma   90.00
#
_symmetry.space_group_name_H-M   'P 1'
#
loop_
_entity.id
_entity.type
_entity.pdbx_description
1 polymer ?
#
loop_
_entity_poly.entity_id
_entity_poly.type
_entity_poly.pdbx_seq_one_letter_code
_entity_poly.pdbx_strand_id
1 'polypeptide(L)'
;MKTKGMCRHKKWLIAGGMVLLLLAILVGAFFWYVSDYYRAEDVALQVLAQDSGITVQDNLTILSPSSPTDTAIIFYPGAKVEAEAYLPLLDQIRQIGVTCILVDMPFHMAIFDADAADQVMTQFPEFQHWYIAGHSMGGAMASKFASDHPDQVDGLILMGAYIYGNYPDEKTLTIYGSLNQSVEDHIDYTENIVEIEGGNHAQFSNYGPQKGDLPASISAQEQQAQTVAAIEEFLQSADSQE
;
A
#
# COMPACT_ATOMS: atom_id res chain seq x y z
N MET A 1 -51.39 -29.32 28.57
CA MET A 1 -51.15 -29.04 27.14
C MET A 1 -49.99 -29.89 26.66
N LYS A 2 -50.20 -30.84 25.73
CA LYS A 2 -49.11 -31.64 25.13
C LYS A 2 -48.42 -30.78 24.07
N THR A 3 -47.16 -30.42 24.27
CA THR A 3 -46.31 -29.81 23.25
C THR A 3 -46.13 -30.83 22.12
N LYS A 4 -46.76 -30.55 20.98
CA LYS A 4 -46.69 -31.40 19.78
C LYS A 4 -45.26 -31.30 19.23
N GLY A 5 -44.42 -32.27 19.57
CA GLY A 5 -43.02 -32.31 19.14
C GLY A 5 -42.92 -32.26 17.62
N MET A 6 -42.17 -31.29 17.08
CA MET A 6 -41.95 -31.16 15.64
C MET A 6 -41.29 -32.42 15.07
N CYS A 7 -41.83 -32.94 13.97
CA CYS A 7 -41.26 -34.05 13.21
C CYS A 7 -39.81 -33.74 12.80
N ARG A 8 -38.90 -34.72 12.90
CA ARG A 8 -37.46 -34.56 12.59
C ARG A 8 -37.25 -33.79 11.28
N HIS A 9 -38.00 -34.12 10.23
CA HIS A 9 -37.90 -33.46 8.92
C HIS A 9 -38.17 -31.94 8.97
N LYS A 10 -39.14 -31.49 9.77
CA LYS A 10 -39.46 -30.06 9.94
C LYS A 10 -38.35 -29.33 10.73
N LYS A 11 -37.67 -30.01 11.65
CA LYS A 11 -36.48 -29.46 12.35
C LYS A 11 -35.29 -29.29 11.40
N TRP A 12 -35.06 -30.26 10.51
CA TRP A 12 -34.00 -30.18 9.48
C TRP A 12 -34.26 -29.08 8.45
N LEU A 13 -35.52 -28.88 8.03
CA LEU A 13 -35.88 -27.78 7.12
C LEU A 13 -35.69 -26.40 7.76
N ILE A 14 -36.05 -26.24 9.04
CA ILE A 14 -35.82 -24.98 9.77
C ILE A 14 -34.32 -24.75 10.00
N ALA A 15 -33.56 -25.77 10.39
CA ALA A 15 -32.11 -25.67 10.52
C ALA A 15 -31.43 -25.30 9.19
N GLY A 16 -31.82 -25.95 8.09
CA GLY A 16 -31.34 -25.61 6.75
C GLY A 16 -31.69 -24.19 6.33
N GLY A 17 -32.92 -23.73 6.63
CA GLY A 17 -33.34 -22.34 6.38
C GLY A 17 -32.54 -21.31 7.20
N MET A 18 -32.23 -21.61 8.47
CA MET A 18 -31.40 -20.74 9.30
C MET A 18 -29.94 -20.68 8.80
N VAL A 19 -29.37 -21.81 8.37
CA VAL A 19 -28.03 -21.84 7.79
C VAL A 19 -27.99 -21.04 6.49
N LEU A 20 -28.97 -21.20 5.60
CA LEU A 20 -29.06 -20.42 4.36
C LEU A 20 -29.23 -18.92 4.62
N LEU A 21 -30.05 -18.54 5.61
CA LEU A 21 -30.22 -17.14 6.00
C LEU A 21 -28.92 -16.55 6.55
N LEU A 22 -28.22 -17.29 7.43
CA LEU A 22 -26.93 -16.87 7.96
C LEU A 22 -25.88 -16.74 6.85
N LEU A 23 -25.85 -17.67 5.90
CA LEU A 23 -24.95 -17.59 4.74
C LEU A 23 -25.27 -16.36 3.88
N ALA A 24 -26.56 -16.07 3.64
CA ALA A 24 -26.97 -14.88 2.89
C ALA A 24 -26.60 -13.58 3.60
N ILE A 25 -26.70 -13.53 4.93
CA ILE A 25 -26.25 -12.38 5.75
C ILE A 25 -24.74 -12.22 5.65
N LEU A 26 -23.97 -13.31 5.78
CA LEU A 26 -22.51 -13.28 5.66
C LEU A 26 -22.07 -12.84 4.27
N VAL A 27 -22.72 -13.34 3.22
CA VAL A 27 -22.47 -12.94 1.83
C VAL A 27 -22.81 -11.47 1.63
N GLY A 28 -23.96 -11.01 2.13
CA GLY A 28 -24.36 -9.60 2.05
C GLY A 28 -23.40 -8.66 2.80
N ALA A 29 -22.96 -9.05 4.01
CA ALA A 29 -21.98 -8.31 4.79
C ALA A 29 -20.60 -8.29 4.11
N PHE A 30 -20.18 -9.41 3.52
CA PHE A 30 -18.95 -9.51 2.74
C PHE A 30 -19.00 -8.59 1.52
N PHE A 31 -20.06 -8.66 0.71
CA PHE A 31 -20.23 -7.78 -0.46
C PHE A 31 -20.28 -6.30 -0.08
N TRP A 32 -20.95 -5.97 1.02
CA TRP A 32 -20.98 -4.60 1.53
C TRP A 32 -19.58 -4.11 1.94
N TYR A 33 -18.83 -4.96 2.66
CA TYR A 33 -17.47 -4.63 3.09
C TYR A 33 -16.51 -4.42 1.92
N VAL A 34 -16.50 -5.32 0.93
CA VAL A 34 -15.60 -5.21 -0.24
C VAL A 34 -16.00 -4.09 -1.20
N SER A 35 -17.23 -3.58 -1.12
CA SER A 35 -17.70 -2.46 -1.94
C SER A 35 -17.38 -1.09 -1.33
N ASP A 36 -17.07 -1.03 -0.05
CA ASP A 36 -16.75 0.19 0.68
C ASP A 36 -15.23 0.38 0.67
N TYR A 37 -14.70 1.23 -0.22
CA TYR A 37 -13.28 1.55 -0.32
C TYR A 37 -13.09 2.95 -0.91
N TYR A 38 -11.92 3.53 -0.67
CA TYR A 38 -11.52 4.83 -1.21
C TYR A 38 -11.13 4.66 -2.68
N ARG A 39 -11.82 5.40 -3.55
CA ARG A 39 -11.60 5.36 -4.99
C ARG A 39 -10.56 6.37 -5.42
N ALA A 40 -9.84 6.04 -6.48
CA ALA A 40 -8.93 6.97 -7.13
C ALA A 40 -9.71 8.19 -7.67
N GLU A 41 -9.20 9.40 -7.39
CA GLU A 41 -9.70 10.63 -8.00
C GLU A 41 -9.28 10.71 -9.47
N ASP A 42 -10.00 11.52 -10.28
CA ASP A 42 -9.77 11.63 -11.73
C ASP A 42 -8.32 11.97 -12.10
N VAL A 43 -7.62 12.74 -11.25
CA VAL A 43 -6.21 13.09 -11.46
C VAL A 43 -5.31 11.85 -11.51
N ALA A 44 -5.63 10.82 -10.73
CA ALA A 44 -4.88 9.58 -10.68
C ALA A 44 -5.10 8.72 -11.93
N LEU A 45 -6.34 8.70 -12.44
CA LEU A 45 -6.70 7.97 -13.66
C LEU A 45 -6.17 8.65 -14.93
N GLN A 46 -5.97 9.97 -14.91
CA GLN A 46 -5.39 10.71 -16.04
C GLN A 46 -3.94 10.29 -16.34
N VAL A 47 -3.19 9.86 -15.33
CA VAL A 47 -1.82 9.36 -15.48
C VAL A 47 -1.79 8.14 -16.43
N LEU A 48 -2.72 7.19 -16.27
CA LEU A 48 -2.84 6.02 -17.16
C LEU A 48 -3.18 6.40 -18.60
N ALA A 49 -4.00 7.44 -18.79
CA ALA A 49 -4.52 7.81 -20.10
C ALA A 49 -3.49 8.57 -20.97
N GLN A 50 -2.45 9.14 -20.36
CA GLN A 50 -1.55 10.09 -21.04
C GLN A 50 -0.13 9.55 -21.23
N ASP A 51 0.27 8.49 -20.52
CA ASP A 51 1.68 8.08 -20.49
C ASP A 51 1.98 6.78 -21.25
N SER A 52 3.10 6.78 -21.99
CA SER A 52 3.56 5.63 -22.78
C SER A 52 4.49 4.67 -22.03
N GLY A 53 4.91 5.02 -20.81
CA GLY A 53 5.78 4.23 -19.93
C GLY A 53 5.04 3.47 -18.84
N ILE A 54 3.70 3.43 -18.88
CA ILE A 54 2.88 2.71 -17.90
C ILE A 54 2.26 1.47 -18.55
N THR A 55 2.50 0.31 -17.95
CA THR A 55 1.97 -0.98 -18.40
C THR A 55 1.21 -1.65 -17.27
N VAL A 56 0.01 -2.13 -17.56
CA VAL A 56 -0.75 -2.98 -16.64
C VAL A 56 -0.57 -4.43 -17.05
N GLN A 57 -0.09 -5.27 -16.13
CA GLN A 57 0.12 -6.70 -16.34
C GLN A 57 -0.38 -7.46 -15.12
N ASP A 58 -1.33 -8.38 -15.32
CA ASP A 58 -1.94 -9.17 -14.27
C ASP A 58 -2.50 -8.28 -13.14
N ASN A 59 -1.98 -8.40 -11.91
CA ASN A 59 -2.32 -7.56 -10.76
C ASN A 59 -1.27 -6.47 -10.49
N LEU A 60 -0.46 -6.10 -11.49
CA LEU A 60 0.60 -5.12 -11.37
C LEU A 60 0.40 -3.94 -12.32
N THR A 61 0.74 -2.75 -11.84
CA THR A 61 0.92 -1.56 -12.70
C THR A 61 2.37 -1.13 -12.64
N ILE A 62 3.06 -1.23 -13.77
CA ILE A 62 4.49 -0.96 -13.93
C ILE A 62 4.65 0.42 -14.54
N LEU A 63 5.32 1.32 -13.83
CA LEU A 63 5.67 2.67 -14.28
C LEU A 63 7.17 2.70 -14.54
N SER A 64 7.55 2.64 -15.80
CA SER A 64 8.95 2.65 -16.23
C SER A 64 9.47 4.08 -16.43
N PRO A 65 10.71 4.38 -16.00
CA PRO A 65 11.39 5.63 -16.31
C PRO A 65 11.66 5.76 -17.82
N SER A 66 12.02 6.97 -18.25
CA SER A 66 12.33 7.25 -19.66
C SER A 66 13.65 6.63 -20.14
N SER A 67 14.56 6.33 -19.22
CA SER A 67 15.84 5.67 -19.49
C SER A 67 15.89 4.33 -18.75
N PRO A 68 16.52 3.27 -19.31
CA PRO A 68 16.64 1.99 -18.63
C PRO A 68 17.32 2.11 -17.27
N THR A 69 16.88 1.28 -16.32
CA THR A 69 17.38 1.19 -14.95
C THR A 69 17.34 -0.27 -14.50
N ASP A 70 18.23 -0.67 -13.60
CA ASP A 70 18.23 -1.97 -12.91
C ASP A 70 17.71 -1.86 -11.47
N THR A 71 17.19 -0.68 -11.08
CA THR A 71 16.57 -0.42 -9.78
C THR A 71 15.04 -0.36 -9.89
N ALA A 72 14.36 -1.11 -9.01
CA ALA A 72 12.91 -1.12 -8.92
C ALA A 72 12.39 -0.94 -7.49
N ILE A 73 11.25 -0.28 -7.37
CA ILE A 73 10.47 -0.10 -6.14
C ILE A 73 9.17 -0.90 -6.28
N ILE A 74 8.98 -1.91 -5.43
CA ILE A 74 7.69 -2.61 -5.29
C ILE A 74 6.84 -1.82 -4.29
N PHE A 75 5.64 -1.40 -4.68
CA PHE A 75 4.79 -0.53 -3.87
C PHE A 75 3.52 -1.23 -3.39
N TYR A 76 3.29 -1.22 -2.07
CA TYR A 76 2.11 -1.78 -1.42
C TYR A 76 1.12 -0.67 -1.02
N PRO A 77 -0.10 -0.67 -1.58
CA PRO A 77 -1.11 0.34 -1.29
C PRO A 77 -1.69 0.21 0.13
N GLY A 78 -2.29 1.31 0.61
CA GLY A 78 -2.98 1.37 1.88
C GLY A 78 -4.28 0.55 1.91
N ALA A 79 -4.78 0.29 3.12
CA ALA A 79 -5.98 -0.50 3.32
C ALA A 79 -7.21 0.19 2.74
N LYS A 80 -7.99 -0.57 1.95
CA LYS A 80 -9.23 -0.12 1.32
C LYS A 80 -9.02 1.09 0.40
N VAL A 81 -7.87 1.18 -0.25
CA VAL A 81 -7.56 2.21 -1.25
C VAL A 81 -7.37 1.53 -2.60
N GLU A 82 -8.07 2.04 -3.62
CA GLU A 82 -7.87 1.64 -5.01
C GLU A 82 -6.44 1.94 -5.44
N ALA A 83 -5.73 0.95 -6.00
CA ALA A 83 -4.29 1.02 -6.23
C ALA A 83 -3.92 2.22 -7.11
N GLU A 84 -4.74 2.53 -8.10
CA GLU A 84 -4.56 3.63 -9.03
C GLU A 84 -4.46 5.00 -8.34
N ALA A 85 -4.97 5.16 -7.11
CA ALA A 85 -4.84 6.38 -6.34
C ALA A 85 -3.36 6.77 -6.06
N TYR A 86 -2.43 5.82 -6.13
CA TYR A 86 -1.00 6.06 -5.94
C TYR A 86 -0.27 6.49 -7.21
N LEU A 87 -0.89 6.39 -8.38
CA LEU A 87 -0.21 6.63 -9.66
C LEU A 87 0.40 8.03 -9.78
N PRO A 88 -0.21 9.14 -9.30
CA PRO A 88 0.44 10.45 -9.37
C PRO A 88 1.74 10.54 -8.57
N LEU A 89 1.82 9.87 -7.41
CA LEU A 89 3.04 9.84 -6.61
C LEU A 89 4.09 8.94 -7.29
N LEU A 90 3.70 7.74 -7.69
CA LEU A 90 4.59 6.79 -8.36
C LEU A 90 5.10 7.33 -9.71
N ASP A 91 4.29 8.12 -10.41
CA ASP A 91 4.69 8.78 -11.65
C ASP A 91 5.81 9.80 -11.40
N GLN A 92 5.75 10.54 -10.30
CA GLN A 92 6.84 11.45 -9.90
C GLN A 92 8.09 10.65 -9.48
N ILE A 93 7.92 9.54 -8.77
CA ILE A 93 9.05 8.69 -8.34
C ILE A 93 9.73 8.05 -9.55
N ARG A 94 9.01 7.55 -10.56
CA ARG A 94 9.73 7.01 -11.74
C ARG A 94 10.50 8.09 -12.51
N GLN A 95 10.17 9.37 -12.38
CA GLN A 95 10.91 10.46 -13.03
C GLN A 95 12.30 10.68 -12.41
N ILE A 96 12.55 10.19 -11.18
CA ILE A 96 13.89 10.20 -10.57
C ILE A 96 14.76 9.00 -11.00
N GLY A 97 14.30 8.16 -11.94
CA GLY A 97 15.14 7.14 -12.60
C GLY A 97 14.98 5.71 -12.10
N VAL A 98 13.92 5.40 -11.36
CA VAL A 98 13.60 4.04 -10.87
C VAL A 98 12.32 3.50 -11.47
N THR A 99 12.22 2.18 -11.62
CA THR A 99 10.94 1.55 -12.01
C THR A 99 10.04 1.42 -10.79
N CYS A 100 8.78 1.84 -10.89
CA CYS A 100 7.80 1.60 -9.82
C CYS A 100 6.85 0.48 -10.23
N ILE A 101 6.68 -0.52 -9.36
CA ILE A 101 5.78 -1.66 -9.56
C ILE A 101 4.71 -1.61 -8.47
N LEU A 102 3.55 -1.06 -8.82
CA LEU A 102 2.39 -1.00 -7.94
C LEU A 102 1.67 -2.34 -7.94
N VAL A 103 1.48 -2.92 -6.75
CA VAL A 103 0.76 -4.19 -6.58
C VAL A 103 -0.71 -3.92 -6.28
N ASP A 104 -1.61 -4.45 -7.10
CA ASP A 104 -3.04 -4.52 -6.78
C ASP A 104 -3.28 -5.65 -5.79
N MET A 105 -3.58 -5.26 -4.55
CA MET A 105 -3.71 -6.16 -3.41
C MET A 105 -5.10 -6.79 -3.35
N PRO A 106 -5.22 -8.08 -2.96
CA PRO A 106 -6.53 -8.72 -2.82
C PRO A 106 -7.44 -7.93 -1.87
N PHE A 107 -8.63 -7.57 -2.37
CA PHE A 107 -9.62 -6.77 -1.64
C PHE A 107 -9.11 -5.40 -1.17
N HIS A 108 -8.12 -4.83 -1.87
CA HIS A 108 -7.44 -3.57 -1.52
C HIS A 108 -6.77 -3.61 -0.15
N MET A 109 -6.23 -4.77 0.25
CA MET A 109 -5.64 -4.95 1.57
C MET A 109 -4.38 -5.82 1.50
N ALA A 110 -3.23 -5.19 1.75
CA ALA A 110 -1.92 -5.86 1.70
C ALA A 110 -1.78 -7.05 2.66
N ILE A 111 -2.58 -7.11 3.74
CA ILE A 111 -2.54 -8.23 4.69
C ILE A 111 -2.90 -9.59 4.05
N PHE A 112 -3.61 -9.59 2.92
CA PHE A 112 -3.96 -10.81 2.20
C PHE A 112 -2.86 -11.33 1.27
N ASP A 113 -1.82 -10.53 1.04
CA ASP A 113 -0.69 -10.91 0.18
C ASP A 113 0.59 -10.18 0.60
N ALA A 114 1.01 -10.38 1.85
CA ALA A 114 2.21 -9.73 2.39
C ALA A 114 3.51 -10.18 1.69
N ASP A 115 3.48 -11.34 1.02
CA ASP A 115 4.62 -11.94 0.33
C ASP A 115 4.56 -11.70 -1.20
N ALA A 116 3.70 -10.79 -1.68
CA ALA A 116 3.54 -10.51 -3.12
C ALA A 116 4.86 -10.12 -3.81
N ALA A 117 5.80 -9.55 -3.05
CA ALA A 117 7.09 -9.10 -3.55
C ALA A 117 7.96 -10.27 -4.06
N ASP A 118 7.88 -11.45 -3.45
CA ASP A 118 8.59 -12.65 -3.94
C ASP A 118 8.20 -12.98 -5.39
N GLN A 119 6.90 -12.89 -5.70
CA GLN A 119 6.37 -13.16 -7.03
C GLN A 119 6.81 -12.09 -8.03
N VAL A 120 6.74 -10.82 -7.62
CA VAL A 120 7.19 -9.68 -8.44
C VAL A 120 8.68 -9.81 -8.77
N MET A 121 9.55 -10.03 -7.77
CA MET A 121 10.99 -10.17 -7.99
C MET A 121 11.33 -11.35 -8.92
N THR A 122 10.58 -12.45 -8.82
CA THR A 122 10.72 -13.60 -9.73
C THR A 122 10.29 -13.28 -11.17
N GLN A 123 9.28 -12.42 -11.34
CA GLN A 123 8.73 -12.05 -12.64
C GLN A 123 9.63 -11.07 -13.42
N PHE A 124 10.42 -10.25 -12.72
CA PHE A 124 11.29 -9.23 -13.32
C PHE A 124 12.78 -9.45 -12.97
N PRO A 125 13.42 -10.51 -13.51
CA PRO A 125 14.80 -10.86 -13.20
C PRO A 125 15.85 -9.87 -13.75
N GLU A 126 15.42 -8.86 -14.52
CA GLU A 126 16.29 -7.79 -15.03
C GLU A 126 16.73 -6.78 -13.97
N PHE A 127 15.98 -6.63 -12.87
CA PHE A 127 16.34 -5.71 -11.79
C PHE A 127 17.31 -6.38 -10.81
N GLN A 128 18.36 -5.65 -10.46
CA GLN A 128 19.39 -6.08 -9.51
C GLN A 128 19.21 -5.42 -8.15
N HIS A 129 18.66 -4.20 -8.14
CA HIS A 129 18.44 -3.44 -6.93
C HIS A 129 16.96 -3.32 -6.62
N TRP A 130 16.58 -3.76 -5.43
CA TRP A 130 15.18 -3.89 -5.01
C TRP A 130 14.88 -3.09 -3.76
N TYR A 131 13.97 -2.15 -3.90
CA TYR A 131 13.37 -1.45 -2.78
C TYR A 131 11.92 -1.90 -2.63
N ILE A 132 11.46 -1.99 -1.39
CA ILE A 132 10.04 -2.19 -1.11
C ILE A 132 9.49 -0.98 -0.39
N ALA A 133 8.32 -0.53 -0.82
CA ALA A 133 7.67 0.66 -0.32
C ALA A 133 6.22 0.36 0.04
N GLY A 134 5.66 1.12 0.98
CA GLY A 134 4.24 1.02 1.22
C GLY A 134 3.65 2.15 2.06
N HIS A 135 2.36 2.36 1.87
CA HIS A 135 1.58 3.34 2.63
C HIS A 135 0.75 2.68 3.73
N SER A 136 0.77 3.21 4.95
CA SER A 136 -0.12 2.77 6.04
C SER A 136 -0.03 1.25 6.27
N MET A 137 -1.15 0.51 6.17
CA MET A 137 -1.17 -0.95 6.20
C MET A 137 -0.26 -1.61 5.14
N GLY A 138 -0.18 -1.03 3.94
CA GLY A 138 0.75 -1.48 2.91
C GLY A 138 2.19 -1.33 3.37
N GLY A 139 2.52 -0.24 4.07
CA GLY A 139 3.84 -0.03 4.69
C GLY A 139 4.14 -1.06 5.78
N ALA A 140 3.17 -1.41 6.61
CA ALA A 140 3.35 -2.46 7.61
C ALA A 140 3.64 -3.83 6.98
N MET A 141 2.98 -4.18 5.87
CA MET A 141 3.23 -5.44 5.16
C MET A 141 4.53 -5.42 4.35
N ALA A 142 4.87 -4.28 3.74
CA ALA A 142 6.18 -4.08 3.11
C ALA A 142 7.32 -4.22 4.14
N SER A 143 7.16 -3.64 5.33
CA SER A 143 8.13 -3.77 6.42
C SER A 143 8.25 -5.19 6.95
N LYS A 144 7.12 -5.91 7.05
CA LYS A 144 7.11 -7.34 7.37
C LYS A 144 7.91 -8.14 6.34
N PHE A 145 7.64 -7.93 5.05
CA PHE A 145 8.36 -8.62 3.98
C PHE A 145 9.86 -8.33 4.05
N ALA A 146 10.25 -7.06 4.15
CA ALA A 146 11.66 -6.67 4.28
C ALA A 146 12.34 -7.33 5.50
N SER A 147 11.64 -7.39 6.65
CA SER A 147 12.13 -8.03 7.87
C SER A 147 12.33 -9.54 7.71
N ASP A 148 11.45 -10.21 6.97
CA ASP A 148 11.51 -11.65 6.74
C ASP A 148 12.53 -12.01 5.62
N HIS A 149 12.84 -11.08 4.72
CA HIS A 149 13.69 -11.25 3.55
C HIS A 149 14.81 -10.18 3.44
N PRO A 150 15.61 -9.92 4.49
CA PRO A 150 16.50 -8.75 4.55
C PRO A 150 17.66 -8.77 3.54
N ASP A 151 17.97 -9.94 2.97
CA ASP A 151 19.01 -10.12 1.94
C ASP A 151 18.48 -9.95 0.51
N GLN A 152 17.16 -9.78 0.33
CA GLN A 152 16.51 -9.63 -0.98
C GLN A 152 16.10 -8.19 -1.29
N VAL A 153 16.19 -7.29 -0.32
CA VAL A 153 15.84 -5.87 -0.45
C VAL A 153 17.02 -5.01 -0.02
N ASP A 154 17.32 -3.99 -0.81
CA ASP A 154 18.36 -3.01 -0.52
C ASP A 154 17.87 -1.96 0.48
N GLY A 155 16.57 -1.63 0.42
CA GLY A 155 15.96 -0.64 1.31
C GLY A 155 14.44 -0.75 1.43
N LEU A 156 13.93 -0.19 2.52
CA LEU A 156 12.51 -0.10 2.85
C LEU A 156 12.07 1.37 2.86
N ILE A 157 10.94 1.69 2.24
CA ILE A 157 10.37 3.06 2.20
C ILE A 157 8.95 3.06 2.77
N LEU A 158 8.76 3.75 3.89
CA LEU A 158 7.50 3.78 4.64
C LEU A 158 6.84 5.16 4.52
N MET A 159 5.57 5.19 4.12
CA MET A 159 4.77 6.42 4.03
C MET A 159 3.58 6.33 4.97
N GLY A 160 3.52 7.20 5.99
CA GLY A 160 2.48 7.14 7.02
C GLY A 160 2.45 5.80 7.76
N ALA A 161 3.62 5.17 7.90
CA ALA A 161 3.85 3.88 8.54
C ALA A 161 5.21 3.91 9.28
N TYR A 162 5.48 2.88 10.08
CA TYR A 162 6.72 2.72 10.86
C TYR A 162 7.23 1.28 10.73
N ILE A 163 8.48 1.03 11.11
CA ILE A 163 9.09 -0.29 11.02
C ILE A 163 8.25 -1.32 11.80
N TYR A 164 7.83 -2.37 11.11
CA TYR A 164 7.13 -3.51 11.68
C TYR A 164 7.93 -4.78 11.46
N GLY A 165 8.51 -5.31 12.54
CA GLY A 165 9.48 -6.40 12.49
C GLY A 165 10.86 -5.90 12.90
N ASN A 166 11.92 -6.48 12.33
CA ASN A 166 13.31 -6.23 12.70
C ASN A 166 14.16 -5.90 11.47
N TYR A 167 13.67 -5.02 10.59
CA TYR A 167 14.46 -4.52 9.46
C TYR A 167 15.35 -3.35 9.93
N PRO A 168 16.61 -3.21 9.45
CA PRO A 168 17.53 -2.18 9.93
C PRO A 168 17.02 -0.76 9.65
N ASP A 169 17.15 0.15 10.62
CA ASP A 169 16.70 1.55 10.50
C ASP A 169 17.60 2.35 9.55
N GLU A 170 18.89 2.03 9.48
CA GLU A 170 19.80 2.60 8.49
C GLU A 170 19.43 2.27 7.03
N LYS A 171 18.66 1.18 6.82
CA LYS A 171 18.13 0.76 5.51
C LYS A 171 16.65 1.13 5.32
N THR A 172 16.07 1.93 6.21
CA THR A 172 14.64 2.27 6.17
C THR A 172 14.42 3.78 6.12
N LEU A 173 13.82 4.28 5.05
CA LEU A 173 13.27 5.63 5.01
C LEU A 173 11.86 5.64 5.59
N THR A 174 11.62 6.45 6.61
CA THR A 174 10.28 6.69 7.18
C THR A 174 9.82 8.11 6.91
N ILE A 175 8.71 8.26 6.19
CA ILE A 175 8.11 9.55 5.83
C ILE A 175 6.71 9.63 6.43
N TYR A 176 6.40 10.68 7.18
CA TYR A 176 5.05 10.92 7.71
C TYR A 176 4.74 12.41 7.73
N GLY A 177 3.44 12.76 7.75
CA GLY A 177 3.02 14.16 7.90
C GLY A 177 2.87 14.54 9.38
N SER A 178 3.15 15.80 9.75
CA SER A 178 3.03 16.28 11.14
C SER A 178 1.59 16.22 11.69
N LEU A 179 0.59 16.07 10.81
CA LEU A 179 -0.81 15.86 11.17
C LEU A 179 -1.21 14.37 11.13
N ASN A 180 -0.24 13.45 11.15
CA ASN A 180 -0.41 12.00 11.27
C ASN A 180 0.12 11.47 12.62
N GLN A 181 -0.53 11.87 13.71
CA GLN A 181 -0.07 11.59 15.09
C GLN A 181 0.16 10.11 15.43
N SER A 182 -0.53 9.17 14.78
CA SER A 182 -0.39 7.75 15.08
C SER A 182 1.00 7.16 14.76
N VAL A 183 1.74 7.79 13.86
CA VAL A 183 3.04 7.27 13.40
C VAL A 183 4.15 7.70 14.36
N GLU A 184 4.20 8.98 14.71
CA GLU A 184 5.21 9.57 15.61
C GLU A 184 5.33 8.78 16.93
N ASP A 185 4.19 8.42 17.54
CA ASP A 185 4.15 7.67 18.81
C ASP A 185 4.79 6.27 18.76
N HIS A 186 5.04 5.71 17.57
CA HIS A 186 5.56 4.36 17.36
C HIS A 186 6.99 4.32 16.80
N ILE A 187 7.59 5.48 16.53
CA ILE A 187 8.97 5.57 16.05
C ILE A 187 9.90 5.68 17.27
N ASP A 188 10.67 4.62 17.53
CA ASP A 188 11.70 4.58 18.58
C ASP A 188 13.15 4.55 18.03
N TYR A 189 13.29 4.70 16.71
CA TYR A 189 14.53 4.79 15.96
C TYR A 189 14.82 6.24 15.51
N THR A 190 16.03 6.50 15.01
CA THR A 190 16.49 7.88 14.71
C THR A 190 16.98 8.09 13.29
N GLU A 191 17.28 7.02 12.56
CA GLU A 191 17.85 7.11 11.21
C GLU A 191 16.76 7.32 10.16
N ASN A 192 17.07 8.14 9.13
CA ASN A 192 16.27 8.29 7.92
C ASN A 192 14.77 8.59 8.16
N ILE A 193 14.47 9.50 9.09
CA ILE A 193 13.09 9.94 9.38
C ILE A 193 12.85 11.33 8.78
N VAL A 194 11.77 11.45 8.00
CA VAL A 194 11.33 12.70 7.40
C VAL A 194 9.90 13.01 7.83
N GLU A 195 9.75 14.06 8.62
CA GLU A 195 8.45 14.64 8.95
C GLU A 195 8.11 15.77 7.97
N ILE A 196 6.96 15.65 7.29
CA ILE A 196 6.42 16.65 6.38
C ILE A 196 5.48 17.58 7.16
N GLU A 197 5.97 18.78 7.46
CA GLU A 197 5.18 19.78 8.19
C GLU A 197 3.91 20.15 7.41
N GLY A 198 2.76 20.08 8.10
CA GLY A 198 1.44 20.33 7.53
C GLY A 198 0.86 19.19 6.69
N GLY A 199 1.64 18.14 6.43
CA GLY A 199 1.17 16.94 5.75
C GLY A 199 0.27 16.08 6.64
N ASN A 200 -0.57 15.24 6.02
CA ASN A 200 -1.40 14.28 6.73
C ASN A 200 -1.24 12.86 6.15
N HIS A 201 -1.99 11.90 6.70
CA HIS A 201 -1.91 10.51 6.30
C HIS A 201 -2.42 10.26 4.87
N ALA A 202 -3.61 10.74 4.51
CA ALA A 202 -4.21 10.46 3.20
C ALA A 202 -3.44 11.01 1.99
N GLN A 203 -2.71 12.13 2.12
CA GLN A 203 -2.09 12.83 0.99
C GLN A 203 -0.88 12.13 0.34
N PHE A 204 -0.44 10.97 0.86
CA PHE A 204 0.47 10.07 0.14
C PHE A 204 -0.18 9.39 -1.07
N SER A 205 -1.44 9.70 -1.37
CA SER A 205 -2.18 9.21 -2.53
C SER A 205 -3.33 10.17 -2.90
N ASN A 206 -4.07 9.84 -3.95
CA ASN A 206 -5.10 10.67 -4.55
C ASN A 206 -6.48 10.01 -4.48
N TYR A 207 -6.95 9.72 -3.25
CA TYR A 207 -8.33 9.25 -3.00
C TYR A 207 -9.18 10.23 -2.17
N GLY A 208 -8.63 11.42 -1.88
CA GLY A 208 -9.27 12.43 -1.06
C GLY A 208 -9.13 12.20 0.45
N PRO A 209 -9.94 12.90 1.28
CA PRO A 209 -9.84 12.81 2.74
C PRO A 209 -10.23 11.43 3.29
N GLN A 210 -9.42 10.90 4.20
CA GLN A 210 -9.74 9.68 4.94
C GLN A 210 -10.50 10.00 6.24
N LYS A 211 -11.49 9.17 6.56
CA LYS A 211 -12.23 9.28 7.82
C LYS A 211 -11.32 9.04 9.04
N GLY A 212 -11.19 10.05 9.89
CA GLY A 212 -10.42 9.99 11.14
C GLY A 212 -9.10 10.74 11.07
N ASP A 213 -8.63 11.07 9.87
CA ASP A 213 -7.43 11.86 9.67
C ASP A 213 -7.69 13.34 9.97
N LEU A 214 -6.65 14.02 10.46
CA LEU A 214 -6.64 15.47 10.50
C LEU A 214 -6.51 16.03 9.08
N PRO A 215 -7.19 17.15 8.76
CA PRO A 215 -7.02 17.81 7.47
C PRO A 215 -5.60 18.36 7.34
N ALA A 216 -4.95 18.15 6.19
CA ALA A 216 -3.66 18.75 5.89
C ALA A 216 -3.75 20.28 5.81
N SER A 217 -2.62 20.95 6.07
CA SER A 217 -2.47 22.40 5.87
C SER A 217 -1.69 22.76 4.59
N ILE A 218 -1.04 21.77 3.97
CA ILE A 218 -0.40 21.86 2.65
C ILE A 218 -1.17 21.05 1.62
N SER A 219 -0.93 21.32 0.33
CA SER A 219 -1.57 20.56 -0.76
C SER A 219 -1.02 19.13 -0.88
N ALA A 220 -1.81 18.22 -1.47
CA ALA A 220 -1.36 16.87 -1.78
C ALA A 220 -0.13 16.88 -2.70
N GLN A 221 -0.10 17.77 -3.69
CA GLN A 221 1.04 17.93 -4.61
C GLN A 221 2.31 18.33 -3.87
N GLU A 222 2.20 19.24 -2.89
CA GLU A 222 3.33 19.70 -2.09
C GLU A 222 3.87 18.60 -1.16
N GLN A 223 2.97 17.84 -0.52
CA GLN A 223 3.38 16.69 0.28
C GLN A 223 4.04 15.59 -0.57
N GLN A 224 3.47 15.28 -1.74
CA GLN A 224 4.01 14.28 -2.65
C GLN A 224 5.38 14.70 -3.21
N ALA A 225 5.56 15.99 -3.56
CA ALA A 225 6.85 16.50 -4.01
C ALA A 225 7.93 16.36 -2.92
N GLN A 226 7.61 16.67 -1.66
CA GLN A 226 8.53 16.45 -0.53
C GLN A 226 8.82 14.97 -0.29
N THR A 227 7.81 14.10 -0.47
CA THR A 227 7.97 12.64 -0.40
C THR A 227 8.95 12.14 -1.47
N VAL A 228 8.81 12.61 -2.71
CA VAL A 228 9.70 12.24 -3.82
C VAL A 228 11.14 12.71 -3.56
N ALA A 229 11.32 13.93 -3.06
CA ALA A 229 12.65 14.45 -2.72
C ALA A 229 13.34 13.62 -1.63
N ALA A 230 12.60 13.20 -0.59
CA ALA A 230 13.14 12.32 0.45
C ALA A 230 13.53 10.95 -0.09
N ILE A 231 12.72 10.38 -1.00
CA ILE A 231 13.04 9.11 -1.66
C ILE A 231 14.28 9.26 -2.54
N GLU A 232 14.40 10.33 -3.32
CA GLU A 232 15.56 10.61 -4.16
C GLU A 232 16.86 10.69 -3.34
N GLU A 233 16.84 11.41 -2.21
CA GLU A 233 17.99 11.52 -1.31
C GLU A 233 18.37 10.16 -0.70
N PHE A 234 17.38 9.38 -0.28
CA PHE A 234 17.60 8.05 0.30
C PHE A 234 18.26 7.09 -0.71
N LEU A 235 17.76 7.05 -1.95
CA LEU A 235 18.33 6.22 -3.02
C LEU A 235 19.77 6.63 -3.35
N GLN A 236 20.05 7.93 -3.47
CA GLN A 236 21.41 8.43 -3.75
C GLN A 236 22.40 8.12 -2.61
N SER A 237 21.92 8.11 -1.36
CA SER A 237 22.77 7.78 -0.22
C SER A 237 23.22 6.31 -0.22
N ALA A 238 22.36 5.40 -0.71
CA ALA A 238 22.67 3.98 -0.84
C ALA A 238 23.72 3.73 -1.92
N ASP A 239 23.57 4.37 -3.09
CA ASP A 239 24.54 4.27 -4.20
C ASP A 239 25.95 4.75 -3.82
N SER A 240 26.05 5.66 -2.85
CA SER A 240 27.34 6.20 -2.39
C SER A 240 28.11 5.28 -1.43
N GLN A 241 27.50 4.18 -0.98
CA GLN A 241 28.08 3.22 -0.04
C GLN A 241 28.58 1.92 -0.71
N GLU A 242 28.34 1.74 -2.01
CA GLU A 242 28.90 0.67 -2.85
C GLU A 242 30.27 1.03 -3.45
#